data_AF-A0A6G3XQL4-F1
#
_entry.id   AF-A0A6G3XQL4-F1
#
_cell.length_a   1.000
_cell.length_b   1.000
_cell.length_c   1.000
_cell.angle_alpha   90.00
_cell.angle_beta   90.00
_cell.angle_gamma   90.00
#
_symmetry.space_group_name_H-M   'P 1'
#
loop_
_entity.id
_entity.type
_entity.pdbx_description
1 polymer ?
#
loop_
_entity_poly.entity_id
_entity_poly.type
_entity_poly.pdbx_seq_one_letter_code
_entity_poly.pdbx_strand_id
1 'polypeptide(L)'
;IAGVAMGLMLRCTRREGEKHSPGEHIEHLVRPLSAGIAVPLFALFSAGVALNGEALAGVFTRPETLGVVLGLVVGKTVGIFGGTYLAARFTKAELNKDLAWADVFAVASLAGIGFTVSLLIGELAFEGDTEMVNEIKAAVLLGSLIAALLACVLLKIRVRKYRALITAEELDEDESGVPDVYEQDDPEYHLRMAAIHERKAAEHRRLAEERAGAARNKPNSPA
;
A
#
# COMPACT_ATOMS: atom_id res chain seq x y z
N ILE A 1 -25.81 14.52 -4.06
CA ILE A 1 -26.13 15.57 -3.07
C ILE A 1 -27.22 15.11 -2.09
N ALA A 2 -28.42 14.73 -2.55
CA ALA A 2 -29.51 14.29 -1.67
C ALA A 2 -29.12 13.16 -0.68
N GLY A 3 -28.39 12.14 -1.12
CA GLY A 3 -27.91 11.07 -0.23
C GLY A 3 -26.96 11.56 0.89
N VAL A 4 -26.11 12.55 0.61
CA VAL A 4 -25.24 13.17 1.62
C VAL A 4 -26.08 13.95 2.62
N ALA A 5 -27.05 14.74 2.16
CA ALA A 5 -27.96 15.46 3.04
C ALA A 5 -28.74 14.51 3.96
N MET A 6 -29.25 13.41 3.43
CA MET A 6 -29.96 12.38 4.20
C MET A 6 -29.04 11.73 5.25
N GLY A 7 -27.80 11.43 4.89
CA GLY A 7 -26.80 10.90 5.81
C GLY A 7 -26.46 11.86 6.96
N LEU A 8 -26.32 13.16 6.67
CA LEU A 8 -26.08 14.19 7.68
C LEU A 8 -27.28 14.42 8.61
N MET A 9 -28.50 14.07 8.18
CA MET A 9 -29.70 14.12 9.01
C MET A 9 -29.83 12.93 9.97
N LEU A 10 -29.05 11.86 9.77
CA LEU A 10 -29.08 10.69 10.66
C LEU A 10 -28.39 10.98 11.98
N ARG A 11 -28.99 10.48 13.07
CA ARG A 11 -28.43 10.62 14.41
C ARG A 11 -27.25 9.67 14.61
N CYS A 12 -26.11 10.22 14.98
CA CYS A 12 -24.90 9.45 15.33
C CYS A 12 -24.73 9.22 16.85
N THR A 13 -25.68 9.66 17.69
CA THR A 13 -25.66 9.44 19.14
C THR A 13 -26.56 8.27 19.56
N ARG A 14 -26.10 7.55 20.57
CA ARG A 14 -26.85 6.46 21.22
C ARG A 14 -27.76 7.02 22.31
N ARG A 15 -28.97 6.47 22.44
CA ARG A 15 -29.86 6.70 23.59
C ARG A 15 -29.84 5.51 24.55
N GLU A 16 -30.34 5.72 25.78
CA GLU A 16 -30.48 4.63 26.75
C GLU A 16 -31.29 3.46 26.16
N GLY A 17 -30.75 2.26 26.29
CA GLY A 17 -31.31 1.04 25.68
C GLY A 17 -30.81 0.72 24.26
N GLU A 18 -30.12 1.64 23.57
CA GLU A 18 -29.59 1.39 22.22
C GLU A 18 -28.16 0.82 22.26
N LYS A 19 -27.93 -0.30 21.55
CA LYS A 19 -26.59 -0.91 21.40
C LYS A 19 -25.70 -0.19 20.39
N HIS A 20 -26.28 0.41 19.34
CA HIS A 20 -25.57 1.16 18.29
C HIS A 20 -26.39 2.41 17.94
N SER A 21 -25.75 3.44 17.39
CA SER A 21 -26.50 4.62 16.93
C SER A 21 -27.31 4.29 15.65
N PRO A 22 -28.44 4.97 15.38
CA PRO A 22 -29.18 4.74 14.14
C PRO A 22 -28.35 4.98 12.88
N GLY A 23 -27.49 6.00 12.89
CA GLY A 23 -26.58 6.28 11.77
C GLY A 23 -25.61 5.12 11.52
N GLU A 24 -24.96 4.63 12.57
CA GLU A 24 -24.05 3.48 12.52
C GLU A 24 -24.76 2.20 12.05
N HIS A 25 -25.99 1.97 12.53
CA HIS A 25 -26.78 0.82 12.13
C HIS A 25 -27.11 0.85 10.63
N ILE A 26 -27.59 1.99 10.12
CA ILE A 26 -27.89 2.17 8.70
C ILE A 26 -26.62 2.07 7.87
N GLU A 27 -25.51 2.64 8.32
CA GLU A 27 -24.22 2.50 7.64
C GLU A 27 -23.84 1.03 7.47
N HIS A 28 -23.92 0.22 8.53
CA HIS A 28 -23.60 -1.20 8.48
C HIS A 28 -24.49 -1.99 7.49
N LEU A 29 -25.75 -1.57 7.32
CA LEU A 29 -26.67 -2.20 6.36
C LEU A 29 -26.38 -1.77 4.91
N VAL A 30 -26.08 -0.48 4.70
CA VAL A 30 -25.89 0.09 3.35
C VAL A 30 -24.48 -0.18 2.82
N ARG A 31 -23.46 -0.22 3.69
CA ARG A 31 -22.05 -0.43 3.33
C ARG A 31 -21.82 -1.68 2.45
N PRO A 32 -22.34 -2.89 2.77
CA PRO A 32 -22.14 -4.06 1.90
C PRO A 32 -22.86 -3.92 0.56
N LEU A 33 -24.04 -3.31 0.51
CA LEU A 33 -24.78 -3.08 -0.73
C LEU A 33 -24.07 -2.04 -1.62
N SER A 34 -23.58 -0.97 -1.02
CA SER A 34 -22.86 0.10 -1.70
C SER A 34 -21.51 -0.39 -2.24
N ALA A 35 -20.67 -0.96 -1.37
CA ALA A 35 -19.34 -1.42 -1.75
C ALA A 35 -19.37 -2.69 -2.62
N GLY A 36 -20.34 -3.58 -2.39
CA GLY A 36 -20.45 -4.86 -3.09
C GLY A 36 -21.20 -4.78 -4.43
N ILE A 37 -22.17 -3.86 -4.58
CA ILE A 37 -23.02 -3.80 -5.78
C ILE A 37 -22.98 -2.42 -6.43
N ALA A 38 -23.29 -1.35 -5.69
CA ALA A 38 -23.45 -0.03 -6.29
C ALA A 38 -22.15 0.50 -6.93
N VAL A 39 -21.02 0.39 -6.22
CA VAL A 39 -19.71 0.86 -6.70
C VAL A 39 -19.23 0.05 -7.90
N PRO A 40 -19.24 -1.30 -7.89
CA PRO A 40 -18.88 -2.10 -9.08
C PRO A 40 -19.78 -1.85 -10.29
N LEU A 41 -21.10 -1.73 -10.10
CA LEU A 41 -22.01 -1.43 -11.21
C LEU A 41 -21.76 -0.04 -11.78
N PHE A 42 -21.61 0.97 -10.92
CA PHE A 42 -21.26 2.32 -11.34
C PHE A 42 -19.95 2.33 -12.12
N ALA A 43 -18.93 1.66 -11.62
CA ALA A 43 -17.65 1.51 -12.29
C ALA A 43 -17.80 0.85 -13.67
N LEU A 44 -18.59 -0.21 -13.79
CA LEU A 44 -18.83 -0.89 -15.06
C LEU A 44 -19.52 0.02 -16.09
N PHE A 45 -20.52 0.79 -15.67
CA PHE A 45 -21.24 1.71 -16.56
C PHE A 45 -20.38 2.94 -16.93
N SER A 46 -19.68 3.54 -15.98
CA SER A 46 -18.82 4.70 -16.26
C SER A 46 -17.55 4.33 -17.03
N ALA A 47 -16.97 3.14 -16.78
CA ALA A 47 -15.79 2.66 -17.49
C ALA A 47 -16.11 1.94 -18.81
N GLY A 48 -17.38 1.66 -19.13
CA GLY A 48 -17.87 0.92 -20.31
C GLY A 48 -17.63 1.59 -21.67
N VAL A 49 -16.58 2.40 -21.78
CA VAL A 49 -16.13 3.04 -23.01
C VAL A 49 -15.23 2.09 -23.77
N ALA A 50 -15.43 2.04 -25.10
CA ALA A 50 -14.51 1.36 -26.00
C ALA A 50 -13.13 1.99 -25.89
N LEU A 51 -12.23 1.34 -25.15
CA LEU A 51 -10.80 1.68 -25.13
C LEU A 51 -10.23 1.35 -26.49
N ASN A 52 -10.38 2.28 -27.42
CA ASN A 52 -9.76 2.19 -28.73
C ASN A 52 -8.29 2.58 -28.61
N GLY A 53 -7.42 1.98 -29.44
CA GLY A 53 -6.00 2.32 -29.46
C GLY A 53 -5.74 3.81 -29.67
N GLU A 54 -6.63 4.48 -30.42
CA GLU A 54 -6.61 5.94 -30.62
C GLU A 54 -6.88 6.73 -29.34
N ALA A 55 -7.83 6.30 -28.50
CA ALA A 55 -8.12 6.97 -27.22
C ALA A 55 -6.92 6.85 -26.26
N LEU A 56 -6.26 5.68 -26.22
CA LEU A 56 -5.04 5.48 -25.43
C LEU A 56 -3.85 6.29 -25.95
N ALA A 57 -3.70 6.41 -27.27
CA ALA A 57 -2.70 7.28 -27.88
C ALA A 57 -3.00 8.76 -27.57
N GLY A 58 -4.29 9.15 -27.63
CA GLY A 58 -4.81 10.46 -27.27
C GLY A 58 -4.44 10.92 -25.85
N VAL A 59 -4.30 9.96 -24.91
CA VAL A 59 -3.89 10.27 -23.53
C VAL A 59 -2.50 10.91 -23.46
N PHE A 60 -1.59 10.59 -24.39
CA PHE A 60 -0.22 11.11 -24.37
C PHE A 60 -0.01 12.29 -25.33
N THR A 61 -0.93 12.52 -26.26
CA THR A 61 -0.82 13.59 -27.26
C THR A 61 -1.57 14.85 -26.85
N ARG A 62 -2.61 14.74 -26.02
CA ARG A 62 -3.44 15.86 -25.61
C ARG A 62 -3.00 16.44 -24.25
N PRO A 63 -2.91 17.76 -24.10
CA PRO A 63 -2.53 18.37 -22.82
C PRO A 63 -3.59 18.16 -21.72
N GLU A 64 -4.87 18.04 -22.08
CA GLU A 64 -5.97 17.86 -21.15
C GLU A 64 -5.89 16.52 -20.42
N THR A 65 -5.70 15.43 -21.18
CA THR A 65 -5.58 14.07 -20.65
C THR A 65 -4.31 13.88 -19.82
N LEU A 66 -3.18 14.44 -20.25
CA LEU A 66 -1.95 14.49 -19.47
C LEU A 66 -2.15 15.26 -18.15
N GLY A 67 -2.87 16.39 -18.20
CA GLY A 67 -3.24 17.16 -17.02
C GLY A 67 -4.06 16.33 -16.02
N VAL A 68 -5.00 15.52 -16.50
CA VAL A 68 -5.78 14.59 -15.66
C VAL A 68 -4.88 13.53 -15.03
N VAL A 69 -3.99 12.88 -15.79
CA VAL A 69 -3.06 11.86 -15.27
C VAL A 69 -2.15 12.47 -14.20
N LEU A 70 -1.51 13.60 -14.50
CA LEU A 70 -0.59 14.27 -13.57
C LEU A 70 -1.32 14.81 -12.34
N GLY A 71 -2.49 15.42 -12.51
CA GLY A 71 -3.30 15.91 -11.40
C GLY A 71 -3.77 14.79 -10.47
N LEU A 72 -4.11 13.63 -11.04
CA LEU A 72 -4.57 12.47 -10.30
C LEU A 72 -3.43 11.78 -9.55
N VAL A 73 -2.27 11.57 -10.20
CA VAL A 73 -1.12 10.91 -9.59
C VAL A 73 -0.35 11.86 -8.69
N VAL A 74 0.16 12.97 -9.23
CA VAL A 74 1.03 13.91 -8.51
C VAL A 74 0.21 14.86 -7.66
N GLY A 75 -0.85 15.44 -8.22
CA GLY A 75 -1.66 16.43 -7.51
C GLY A 75 -2.29 15.88 -6.23
N LYS A 76 -2.89 14.69 -6.27
CA LYS A 76 -3.44 14.05 -5.06
C LYS A 76 -2.37 13.66 -4.06
N THR A 77 -1.27 13.06 -4.52
CA THR A 77 -0.17 12.64 -3.63
C THR A 77 0.45 13.84 -2.91
N VAL A 78 0.80 14.90 -3.65
CA VAL A 78 1.38 16.13 -3.10
C VAL A 78 0.36 16.88 -2.24
N GLY A 79 -0.90 16.96 -2.67
CA GLY A 79 -1.96 17.63 -1.91
C GLY A 79 -2.22 16.97 -0.56
N ILE A 80 -2.28 15.64 -0.52
CA ILE A 80 -2.51 14.89 0.72
C ILE A 80 -1.27 14.89 1.60
N PHE A 81 -0.11 14.56 1.05
CA PHE A 81 1.14 14.57 1.81
C PHE A 81 1.47 15.97 2.36
N GLY A 82 1.36 16.99 1.51
CA GLY A 82 1.54 18.39 1.89
C GLY A 82 0.50 18.83 2.91
N GLY A 83 -0.78 18.54 2.68
CA GLY A 83 -1.86 18.85 3.62
C GLY A 83 -1.63 18.23 5.00
N THR A 84 -1.25 16.96 5.05
CA THR A 84 -0.90 16.25 6.29
C THR A 84 0.34 16.87 6.94
N TYR A 85 1.36 17.21 6.16
CA TYR A 85 2.58 17.86 6.67
C TYR A 85 2.29 19.24 7.29
N LEU A 86 1.51 20.07 6.60
CA LEU A 86 1.07 21.37 7.12
C LEU A 86 0.23 21.19 8.38
N ALA A 87 -0.75 20.27 8.37
CA ALA A 87 -1.60 20.01 9.53
C ALA A 87 -0.79 19.57 10.76
N ALA A 88 0.19 18.68 10.58
CA ALA A 88 1.11 18.27 11.64
C ALA A 88 1.93 19.45 12.16
N ARG A 89 2.47 20.27 11.24
CA ARG A 89 3.33 21.41 11.56
C ARG A 89 2.60 22.53 12.32
N PHE A 90 1.33 22.78 12.01
CA PHE A 90 0.53 23.84 12.65
C PHE A 90 -0.19 23.36 13.91
N THR A 91 -0.66 22.11 13.94
CA THR A 91 -1.41 21.55 15.08
C THR A 91 -0.48 20.96 16.16
N LYS A 92 0.83 20.88 15.92
CA LYS A 92 1.81 20.13 16.74
C LYS A 92 1.41 18.65 16.92
N ALA A 93 0.68 18.10 15.96
CA ALA A 93 0.38 16.68 15.96
C ALA A 93 1.68 15.92 15.66
N GLU A 94 2.06 15.02 16.55
CA GLU A 94 3.23 14.16 16.34
C GLU A 94 2.82 12.92 15.56
N LEU A 95 3.62 12.56 14.56
CA LEU A 95 3.51 11.27 13.90
C LEU A 95 3.91 10.19 14.91
N ASN A 96 3.21 9.05 14.92
CA ASN A 96 3.59 7.94 15.80
C ASN A 96 5.07 7.60 15.59
N LYS A 97 5.79 7.32 16.67
CA LYS A 97 7.24 7.03 16.64
C LYS A 97 7.58 5.85 15.73
N ASP A 98 6.64 4.92 15.57
CA ASP A 98 6.78 3.75 14.71
C ASP A 98 6.56 4.06 13.23
N LEU A 99 5.99 5.21 12.90
CA LEU A 99 5.67 5.62 11.53
C LEU A 99 6.67 6.65 11.03
N ALA A 100 7.20 6.44 9.82
CA ALA A 100 8.02 7.43 9.16
C ALA A 100 7.17 8.29 8.22
N TRP A 101 7.67 9.49 7.89
CA TRP A 101 7.10 10.32 6.82
C TRP A 101 7.01 9.60 5.47
N ALA A 102 7.90 8.62 5.24
CA ALA A 102 7.83 7.76 4.06
C ALA A 102 6.57 6.89 4.01
N ASP A 103 6.00 6.51 5.16
CA ASP A 103 4.74 5.76 5.24
C ASP A 103 3.56 6.67 4.91
N VAL A 104 3.58 7.90 5.42
CA VAL A 104 2.60 8.93 5.06
C VAL A 104 2.63 9.18 3.55
N PHE A 105 3.81 9.27 2.95
CA PHE A 105 3.95 9.43 1.50
C PHE A 105 3.43 8.21 0.71
N ALA A 106 3.73 7.00 1.17
CA ALA A 106 3.24 5.77 0.55
C ALA A 106 1.69 5.69 0.61
N VAL A 107 1.09 6.07 1.75
CA VAL A 107 -0.37 6.12 1.91
C VAL A 107 -0.99 7.26 1.10
N ALA A 108 -0.36 8.43 1.04
CA ALA A 108 -0.81 9.54 0.20
C ALA A 108 -0.85 9.16 -1.28
N SER A 109 0.09 8.32 -1.73
CA SER A 109 0.14 7.81 -3.11
C SER A 109 -1.06 6.91 -3.44
N LEU A 110 -1.61 6.15 -2.47
CA LEU A 110 -2.83 5.36 -2.67
C LEU A 110 -4.04 6.23 -2.99
N ALA A 111 -4.12 7.41 -2.40
CA ALA A 111 -5.22 8.33 -2.66
C ALA A 111 -5.18 8.93 -4.08
N GLY A 112 -4.05 8.74 -4.79
CA GLY A 112 -3.97 8.96 -6.23
C GLY A 112 -4.96 8.11 -7.04
N ILE A 113 -5.46 6.98 -6.51
CA ILE A 113 -6.45 6.14 -7.19
C ILE A 113 -7.81 6.86 -7.25
N GLY A 114 -8.06 7.57 -8.35
CA GLY A 114 -9.25 8.40 -8.53
C GLY A 114 -10.44 7.71 -9.18
N PHE A 115 -10.21 6.58 -9.87
CA PHE A 115 -11.17 5.73 -10.57
C PHE A 115 -12.62 6.24 -10.57
N THR A 116 -13.48 5.82 -9.64
CA THR A 116 -14.93 6.11 -9.71
C THR A 116 -15.28 7.60 -9.60
N VAL A 117 -14.71 8.32 -8.62
CA VAL A 117 -15.03 9.74 -8.42
C VAL A 117 -14.46 10.59 -9.54
N SER A 118 -13.27 10.27 -10.03
CA SER A 118 -12.65 10.99 -11.14
C SER A 118 -13.33 10.70 -12.48
N LEU A 119 -13.86 9.49 -12.70
CA LEU A 119 -14.70 9.18 -13.87
C LEU A 119 -15.99 10.02 -13.84
N LEU A 120 -16.67 10.08 -12.68
CA LEU A 120 -17.89 10.89 -12.52
C LEU A 120 -17.63 12.37 -12.79
N ILE A 121 -16.56 12.92 -12.20
CA ILE A 121 -16.21 14.34 -12.40
C ILE A 121 -15.82 14.61 -13.85
N GLY A 122 -15.09 13.69 -14.50
CA GLY A 122 -14.74 13.81 -15.91
C GLY A 122 -15.96 13.84 -16.83
N GLU A 123 -16.94 12.96 -16.60
CA GLU A 123 -18.21 12.95 -17.35
C GLU A 123 -18.97 14.26 -17.20
N LEU A 124 -19.07 14.80 -15.99
CA LEU A 124 -19.77 16.06 -15.71
C LEU A 124 -19.03 17.30 -16.23
N ALA A 125 -17.69 17.28 -16.20
CA ALA A 125 -16.88 18.43 -16.59
C ALA A 125 -16.84 18.66 -18.11
N PHE A 126 -17.01 17.59 -18.90
CA PHE A 126 -16.92 17.62 -20.36
C PHE A 126 -18.23 17.15 -21.02
N GLU A 127 -19.34 17.33 -20.31
CA GLU A 127 -20.66 17.06 -20.82
C GLU A 127 -20.89 17.85 -22.13
N GLY A 128 -21.13 17.15 -23.23
CA GLY A 128 -21.31 17.73 -24.57
C GLY A 128 -20.22 17.39 -25.60
N ASP A 129 -19.07 16.86 -25.17
CA ASP A 129 -18.01 16.37 -26.07
C ASP A 129 -17.72 14.89 -25.80
N THR A 130 -18.34 14.02 -26.59
CA THR A 130 -18.24 12.56 -26.40
C THR A 130 -16.84 12.01 -26.67
N GLU A 131 -16.07 12.64 -27.56
CA GLU A 131 -14.70 12.21 -27.87
C GLU A 131 -13.77 12.54 -26.70
N MET A 132 -13.86 13.78 -26.19
CA MET A 132 -13.05 14.22 -25.05
C MET A 132 -13.41 13.46 -23.75
N VAL A 133 -14.69 13.14 -23.53
CA VAL A 133 -15.10 12.29 -22.39
C VAL A 133 -14.44 10.91 -22.47
N ASN A 134 -14.36 10.30 -23.65
CA ASN A 134 -13.73 8.99 -23.82
C ASN A 134 -12.21 9.04 -23.56
N GLU A 135 -11.54 10.07 -24.08
CA GLU A 135 -10.10 10.28 -23.84
C GLU A 135 -9.81 10.50 -22.34
N ILE A 136 -10.64 11.30 -21.64
CA ILE A 136 -10.49 11.56 -20.21
C ILE A 136 -10.74 10.31 -19.37
N LYS A 137 -11.74 9.50 -19.73
CA LYS A 137 -11.96 8.23 -19.04
C LYS A 137 -10.75 7.31 -19.19
N ALA A 138 -10.17 7.21 -20.38
CA ALA A 138 -8.92 6.48 -20.60
C ALA A 138 -7.77 7.06 -19.74
N ALA A 139 -7.66 8.38 -19.66
CA ALA A 139 -6.67 9.06 -18.83
C ALA A 139 -6.85 8.77 -17.33
N VAL A 140 -8.09 8.77 -16.81
CA VAL A 140 -8.39 8.44 -15.41
C VAL A 140 -8.08 6.97 -15.10
N LEU A 141 -8.41 6.05 -16.01
CA LEU A 141 -8.10 4.63 -15.88
C LEU A 141 -6.58 4.40 -15.85
N LEU A 142 -5.87 4.98 -16.80
CA LEU A 142 -4.41 4.87 -16.90
C LEU A 142 -3.72 5.52 -15.69
N GLY A 143 -4.12 6.73 -15.33
CA GLY A 143 -3.59 7.42 -14.15
C GLY A 143 -3.86 6.66 -12.85
N SER A 144 -5.04 6.07 -12.70
CA SER A 144 -5.38 5.24 -11.53
C SER A 144 -4.54 3.96 -11.49
N LEU A 145 -4.27 3.34 -12.65
CA LEU A 145 -3.38 2.19 -12.75
C LEU A 145 -1.93 2.57 -12.38
N ILE A 146 -1.42 3.68 -12.90
CA ILE A 146 -0.09 4.20 -12.56
C ILE A 146 0.00 4.49 -11.05
N ALA A 147 -0.99 5.18 -10.48
CA ALA A 147 -1.05 5.43 -9.04
C ALA A 147 -1.08 4.13 -8.23
N ALA A 148 -1.88 3.14 -8.64
CA ALA A 148 -1.96 1.86 -7.95
C ALA A 148 -0.64 1.08 -8.00
N LEU A 149 0.05 1.08 -9.15
CA LEU A 149 1.36 0.45 -9.29
C LEU A 149 2.43 1.15 -8.45
N LEU A 150 2.49 2.47 -8.50
CA LEU A 150 3.41 3.26 -7.68
C LEU A 150 3.17 3.02 -6.20
N ALA A 151 1.92 3.14 -5.74
CA ALA A 151 1.56 2.89 -4.35
C ALA A 151 1.88 1.46 -3.91
N CYS A 152 1.62 0.46 -4.77
CA CYS A 152 1.96 -0.94 -4.50
C CYS A 152 3.47 -1.13 -4.30
N VAL A 153 4.30 -0.54 -5.17
CA VAL A 153 5.76 -0.60 -5.05
C VAL A 153 6.23 0.07 -3.77
N LEU A 154 5.75 1.30 -3.49
CA LEU A 154 6.13 2.04 -2.29
C LEU A 154 5.74 1.27 -1.03
N LEU A 155 4.51 0.78 -0.94
CA LEU A 155 4.04 0.02 0.22
C LEU A 155 4.80 -1.29 0.39
N LYS A 156 5.11 -2.01 -0.70
CA LYS A 156 5.92 -3.24 -0.60
C LYS A 156 7.31 -2.96 -0.02
N ILE A 157 7.95 -1.86 -0.42
CA ILE A 157 9.25 -1.45 0.13
C ILE A 157 9.12 -1.18 1.63
N ARG A 158 8.08 -0.46 2.05
CA ARG A 158 7.82 -0.17 3.46
C ARG A 158 7.54 -1.43 4.27
N VAL A 159 6.65 -2.30 3.80
CA VAL A 159 6.33 -3.59 4.44
C VAL A 159 7.58 -4.46 4.58
N ARG A 160 8.45 -4.51 3.57
CA ARG A 160 9.71 -5.25 3.66
C ARG A 160 10.64 -4.68 4.73
N LYS A 161 10.74 -3.35 4.83
CA LYS A 161 11.52 -2.68 5.87
C LYS A 161 10.99 -3.02 7.27
N TYR A 162 9.68 -2.89 7.49
CA TYR A 162 9.07 -3.22 8.78
C TYR A 162 9.21 -4.70 9.13
N ARG A 163 9.07 -5.59 8.16
CA ARG A 163 9.29 -7.02 8.39
C ARG A 163 10.73 -7.30 8.83
N ALA A 164 11.71 -6.67 8.19
CA ALA A 164 13.12 -6.84 8.58
C ALA A 164 13.40 -6.31 10.00
N LEU A 165 12.77 -5.20 10.39
CA LEU A 165 12.88 -4.67 11.75
C LEU A 165 12.25 -5.62 12.77
N ILE A 166 11.04 -6.11 12.52
CA ILE A 166 10.37 -7.08 13.40
C ILE A 166 11.21 -8.36 13.52
N THR A 167 11.73 -8.89 12.41
CA THR A 167 12.59 -10.07 12.45
C THR A 167 13.85 -9.82 13.27
N ALA A 168 14.45 -8.62 13.21
CA ALA A 168 15.59 -8.28 14.05
C ALA A 168 15.21 -8.12 15.54
N GLU A 169 14.00 -7.64 15.83
CA GLU A 169 13.47 -7.52 17.19
C GLU A 169 13.04 -8.87 17.80
N GLU A 170 12.79 -9.89 16.97
CA GLU A 170 12.39 -11.23 17.41
C GLU A 170 13.55 -12.25 17.37
N LEU A 171 14.67 -11.94 16.70
CA LEU A 171 15.80 -12.85 16.56
C LEU A 171 16.56 -12.97 17.89
N ASP A 172 16.68 -14.19 18.37
CA ASP A 172 17.45 -14.61 19.54
C ASP A 172 18.30 -15.81 19.09
N GLU A 173 19.53 -15.56 18.64
CA GLU A 173 20.41 -16.60 18.08
C GLU A 173 21.05 -17.48 19.16
N ASP A 174 21.20 -16.96 20.38
CA ASP A 174 21.83 -17.66 21.49
C ASP A 174 20.83 -18.33 22.45
N GLU A 175 19.52 -18.19 22.16
CA GLU A 175 18.39 -18.70 22.95
C GLU A 175 18.43 -18.22 24.41
N SER A 176 18.96 -17.02 24.65
CA SER A 176 19.05 -16.42 25.98
C SER A 176 17.69 -16.00 26.53
N GLY A 177 16.67 -15.91 25.68
CA GLY A 177 15.34 -15.38 26.00
C GLY A 177 15.25 -13.85 25.88
N VAL A 178 16.34 -13.19 25.45
CA VAL A 178 16.38 -11.76 25.12
C VAL A 178 16.75 -11.63 23.64
N PRO A 179 16.02 -10.83 22.84
CA PRO A 179 16.38 -10.67 21.44
C PRO A 179 17.74 -9.98 21.25
N ASP A 180 18.52 -10.48 20.31
CA ASP A 180 19.91 -10.09 20.00
C ASP A 180 20.08 -8.58 19.81
N VAL A 181 19.07 -7.90 19.24
CA VAL A 181 19.11 -6.46 18.97
C VAL A 181 19.26 -5.62 20.25
N TYR A 182 18.81 -6.14 21.40
CA TYR A 182 18.90 -5.46 22.69
C TYR A 182 20.19 -5.78 23.45
N GLU A 183 20.97 -6.76 22.98
CA GLU A 183 22.21 -7.21 23.64
C GLU A 183 23.49 -6.74 22.92
N GLN A 184 23.36 -5.95 21.84
CA GLN A 184 24.50 -5.52 21.02
C GLN A 184 25.60 -4.76 21.78
N ASP A 185 25.25 -4.08 22.88
CA ASP A 185 26.20 -3.35 23.71
C ASP A 185 26.81 -4.21 24.84
N ASP A 186 26.33 -5.45 25.04
CA ASP A 186 26.80 -6.36 26.08
C ASP A 186 28.03 -7.15 25.61
N PRO A 187 29.21 -7.01 26.26
CA PRO A 187 30.38 -7.83 25.95
C PRO A 187 30.15 -9.34 26.12
N GLU A 188 29.30 -9.76 27.05
CA GLU A 188 29.04 -11.19 27.29
C GLU A 188 28.28 -11.82 26.12
N TYR A 189 27.33 -11.09 25.52
CA TYR A 189 26.63 -11.51 24.30
C TYR A 189 27.62 -11.82 23.16
N HIS A 190 28.58 -10.93 22.90
CA HIS A 190 29.58 -11.14 21.85
C HIS A 190 30.46 -12.38 22.10
N LEU A 191 30.76 -12.69 23.37
CA LEU A 191 31.50 -13.90 23.73
C LEU A 191 30.65 -15.17 23.52
N ARG A 192 29.36 -15.15 23.88
CA ARG A 192 28.43 -16.27 23.63
C ARG A 192 28.29 -16.53 22.13
N MET A 193 28.12 -15.49 21.34
CA MET A 193 28.05 -15.57 19.87
C MET A 193 29.34 -16.09 19.25
N ALA A 194 30.52 -15.64 19.72
CA ALA A 194 31.80 -16.17 19.26
C ALA A 194 31.90 -17.69 19.48
N ALA A 195 31.53 -18.18 20.67
CA ALA A 195 31.53 -19.62 20.96
C ALA A 195 30.51 -20.41 20.11
N ILE A 196 29.34 -19.83 19.81
CA ILE A 196 28.36 -20.43 18.88
C ILE A 196 28.95 -20.55 17.48
N HIS A 197 29.57 -19.48 16.96
CA HIS A 197 30.16 -19.50 15.62
C HIS A 197 31.35 -20.44 15.52
N GLU A 198 32.19 -20.55 16.55
CA GLU A 198 33.29 -21.51 16.58
C GLU A 198 32.80 -22.97 16.51
N ARG A 199 31.73 -23.29 17.26
CA ARG A 199 31.09 -24.61 17.22
C ARG A 199 30.51 -24.91 15.83
N LYS A 200 29.73 -23.98 15.26
CA LYS A 200 29.17 -24.10 13.90
C LYS A 200 30.29 -24.29 12.86
N ALA A 201 31.38 -23.53 12.97
CA ALA A 201 32.53 -23.65 12.06
C ALA A 201 33.24 -25.01 12.19
N ALA A 202 33.42 -25.52 13.41
CA ALA A 202 34.00 -26.84 13.65
C ALA A 202 33.13 -27.96 13.04
N GLU A 203 31.81 -27.87 13.17
CA GLU A 203 30.87 -28.81 12.57
C GLU A 203 30.94 -28.80 11.04
N HIS A 204 30.92 -27.61 10.42
CA HIS A 204 31.04 -27.48 8.97
C HIS A 204 32.37 -28.03 8.44
N ARG A 205 33.48 -27.86 9.19
CA ARG A 205 34.77 -28.50 8.85
C ARG A 205 34.67 -30.02 8.87
N ARG A 206 34.05 -30.60 9.90
CA ARG A 206 33.84 -32.06 10.00
C ARG A 206 33.00 -32.61 8.83
N LEU A 207 31.88 -31.96 8.52
CA LEU A 207 31.02 -32.34 7.40
C LEU A 207 31.73 -32.26 6.05
N ALA A 208 32.60 -31.26 5.86
CA ALA A 208 33.40 -31.12 4.65
C ALA A 208 34.40 -32.27 4.49
N GLU A 209 35.09 -32.66 5.58
CA GLU A 209 36.01 -33.81 5.58
C GLU A 209 35.28 -35.13 5.28
N GLU A 210 34.13 -35.36 5.92
CA GLU A 210 33.28 -36.54 5.68
C GLU A 210 32.84 -36.62 4.20
N ARG A 211 32.37 -35.52 3.63
CA ARG A 211 31.95 -35.46 2.22
C ARG A 211 33.11 -35.57 1.23
N ALA A 212 34.27 -35.00 1.54
CA ALA A 212 35.47 -35.13 0.71
C ALA A 212 35.98 -36.58 0.70
N GLY A 213 35.95 -37.26 1.86
CA GLY A 213 36.24 -38.69 1.96
C GLY A 213 35.26 -39.55 1.15
N ALA A 214 33.95 -39.25 1.23
CA ALA A 214 32.92 -39.95 0.46
C ALA A 214 33.05 -39.72 -1.06
N ALA A 215 33.43 -38.51 -1.50
CA ALA A 215 33.66 -38.20 -2.91
C ALA A 215 34.88 -38.94 -3.49
N ARG A 216 35.95 -39.12 -2.70
CA ARG A 216 37.11 -39.92 -3.08
C ARG A 216 36.80 -41.42 -3.28
N ASN A 217 35.74 -41.92 -2.64
CA ASN A 217 35.35 -43.32 -2.65
C ASN A 217 34.26 -43.67 -3.67
N LYS A 218 33.81 -42.72 -4.51
CA LYS A 218 32.96 -43.03 -5.68
C LYS A 218 33.83 -43.54 -6.83
N PRO A 219 33.65 -44.79 -7.30
CA PRO A 219 34.32 -45.26 -8.52
C PRO A 219 33.83 -44.44 -9.71
N ASN A 220 34.71 -44.14 -10.66
CA ASN A 220 34.38 -43.52 -11.95
C ASN A 220 33.13 -44.20 -12.55
N SER A 221 32.04 -43.45 -12.71
CA SER A 221 30.91 -43.90 -13.52
C SER A 221 31.32 -43.79 -14.99
N PRO A 222 31.35 -44.89 -15.77
CA PRO A 222 31.68 -44.80 -17.18
C PRO A 222 30.50 -44.29 -18.02
N ALA A 223 30.88 -43.66 -19.14
CA ALA A 223 30.06 -43.23 -20.27
C ALA A 223 29.48 -44.40 -21.07
#